data_AF-A0A962LYK4-F1
#
_entry.id   AF-A0A962LYK4-F1
#
_cell.length_a   1.000
_cell.length_b   1.000
_cell.length_c   1.000
_cell.angle_alpha   90.00
_cell.angle_beta   90.00
_cell.angle_gamma   90.00
#
_symmetry.space_group_name_H-M   'P 1'
#
loop_
_entity.id
_entity.type
_entity.pdbx_description
1 polymer ?
#
loop_
_entity_poly.entity_id
_entity_poly.type
_entity_poly.pdbx_seq_one_letter_code
_entity_poly.pdbx_strand_id
1 'polypeptide(L)'
;MGVELADKYRQSNPWPAREGQRVLFVLDTRNSFEQDLLKQWIHHHRASGSEEFEAPQVCLKLGDDRRAVDSDQLLIALALPADTLVAPLRVAWLPSQEDIDSGPRLRNLLFGDPRHPGASRARKIFNTSPERMHLIAGAPDSVANLRQRFELHHNIDQADAQRDFAEFVGRQAALVLDIAERRLQGGRYKVPRHVAASLMSSPAFNEAVAELAQQSGKPKHDLMAEASGYMTEMVSRPSTFWLDFYAKFNKFCLGLGYEEQIVYDQAAVEKMRQMVRDNPA
;
A
#
# COMPACT_ATOMS: atom_id res chain seq x y z
N MET A 1 -18.17 -20.94 16.59
CA MET A 1 -18.68 -19.55 16.67
C MET A 1 -17.94 -18.74 15.63
N GLY A 2 -18.44 -18.73 14.39
CA GLY A 2 -17.86 -17.90 13.34
C GLY A 2 -18.28 -16.46 13.59
N VAL A 3 -17.35 -15.53 13.58
CA VAL A 3 -17.68 -14.10 13.52
C VAL A 3 -18.58 -13.91 12.30
N GLU A 4 -19.78 -13.39 12.51
CA GLU A 4 -20.70 -13.14 11.41
C GLU A 4 -20.05 -12.04 10.55
N LEU A 5 -19.94 -12.27 9.23
CA LEU A 5 -19.29 -11.35 8.30
C LEU A 5 -19.82 -9.91 8.44
N ALA A 6 -21.10 -9.80 8.80
CA ALA A 6 -21.79 -8.55 9.13
C ALA A 6 -21.15 -7.80 10.32
N ASP A 7 -20.67 -8.47 11.36
CA ASP A 7 -19.98 -7.84 12.49
C ASP A 7 -18.68 -7.18 12.05
N LYS A 8 -17.93 -7.84 11.17
CA LYS A 8 -16.70 -7.27 10.59
C LYS A 8 -17.00 -6.05 9.74
N TYR A 9 -18.07 -6.08 8.95
CA TYR A 9 -18.47 -4.91 8.16
C TYR A 9 -18.90 -3.76 9.05
N ARG A 10 -19.61 -4.00 10.16
CA ARG A 10 -20.06 -2.93 11.06
C ARG A 10 -18.93 -2.19 11.78
N GLN A 11 -17.74 -2.78 11.90
CA GLN A 11 -16.61 -2.15 12.60
C GLN A 11 -16.03 -0.92 11.89
N SER A 12 -16.23 -0.80 10.58
CA SER A 12 -15.73 0.34 9.81
C SER A 12 -16.58 0.58 8.56
N ASN A 13 -16.78 1.85 8.20
CA ASN A 13 -17.52 2.23 7.00
C ASN A 13 -16.51 2.50 5.86
N PRO A 14 -16.61 1.84 4.69
CA PRO A 14 -15.72 2.09 3.57
C PRO A 14 -16.06 3.38 2.82
N TRP A 15 -17.28 3.91 3.00
CA TRP A 15 -17.73 5.11 2.31
C TRP A 15 -17.10 6.34 2.97
N PRO A 16 -16.44 7.21 2.18
CA PRO A 16 -15.90 8.45 2.70
C PRO A 16 -17.04 9.37 3.13
N ALA A 17 -16.77 10.25 4.10
CA ALA A 17 -17.66 11.35 4.41
C ALA A 17 -17.85 12.20 3.15
N ARG A 18 -19.11 12.38 2.73
CA ARG A 18 -19.47 13.01 1.45
C ARG A 18 -20.80 13.74 1.56
N GLU A 19 -20.90 14.84 0.84
CA GLU A 19 -22.07 15.70 0.69
C GLU A 19 -22.72 15.46 -0.68
N GLY A 20 -22.92 14.19 -1.05
CA GLY A 20 -23.51 13.79 -2.33
C GLY A 20 -22.51 13.56 -3.47
N GLN A 21 -21.19 13.73 -3.24
CA GLN A 21 -20.20 13.42 -4.27
C GLN A 21 -20.25 11.95 -4.71
N ARG A 22 -19.89 11.71 -5.98
CA ARG A 22 -19.62 10.37 -6.49
C ARG A 22 -18.37 9.80 -5.82
N VAL A 23 -18.32 8.48 -5.72
CA VAL A 23 -17.19 7.76 -5.14
C VAL A 23 -16.69 6.72 -6.14
N LEU A 24 -15.40 6.80 -6.48
CA LEU A 24 -14.65 5.79 -7.20
C LEU A 24 -13.87 4.96 -6.17
N PHE A 25 -14.17 3.67 -6.08
CA PHE A 25 -13.42 2.77 -5.20
C PHE A 25 -12.23 2.15 -5.94
N VAL A 26 -11.04 2.27 -5.34
CA VAL A 26 -9.82 1.60 -5.81
C VAL A 26 -9.53 0.42 -4.88
N LEU A 27 -9.78 -0.79 -5.35
CA LEU A 27 -9.67 -2.01 -4.55
C LEU A 27 -8.30 -2.64 -4.77
N ASP A 28 -7.43 -2.60 -3.76
CA ASP A 28 -6.18 -3.37 -3.78
C ASP A 28 -6.46 -4.82 -3.43
N THR A 29 -6.49 -5.67 -4.45
CA THR A 29 -6.91 -7.08 -4.35
C THR A 29 -5.90 -7.98 -5.03
N ARG A 30 -5.45 -9.02 -4.32
CA ARG A 30 -4.49 -10.00 -4.84
C ARG A 30 -5.18 -11.24 -5.36
N ASN A 31 -6.38 -11.52 -4.87
CA ASN A 31 -7.16 -12.70 -5.19
C ASN A 31 -8.68 -12.39 -5.16
N SER A 32 -9.47 -13.30 -5.72
CA SER A 32 -10.94 -13.14 -5.81
C SER A 32 -11.62 -13.06 -4.45
N PHE A 33 -11.11 -13.74 -3.43
CA PHE A 33 -11.71 -13.73 -2.10
C PHE A 33 -11.60 -12.35 -1.44
N GLU A 34 -10.45 -11.68 -1.56
CA GLU A 34 -10.29 -10.29 -1.11
C GLU A 34 -11.21 -9.34 -1.88
N GLN A 35 -11.32 -9.53 -3.20
CA GLN A 35 -12.22 -8.75 -4.03
C GLN A 35 -13.68 -8.89 -3.59
N ASP A 36 -14.14 -10.11 -3.32
CA ASP A 36 -15.49 -10.39 -2.83
C ASP A 36 -15.73 -9.76 -1.46
N LEU A 37 -14.75 -9.82 -0.56
CA LEU A 37 -14.85 -9.19 0.76
C LEU A 37 -15.03 -7.68 0.69
N LEU A 38 -14.22 -6.99 -0.14
CA LEU A 38 -14.31 -5.54 -0.30
C LEU A 38 -15.61 -5.12 -1.01
N LYS A 39 -16.04 -5.86 -2.02
CA LYS A 39 -17.33 -5.62 -2.70
C LYS A 39 -18.51 -5.74 -1.76
N GLN A 40 -18.54 -6.80 -0.95
CA GLN A 40 -19.58 -7.00 0.07
C GLN A 40 -19.52 -5.93 1.15
N TRP A 41 -18.33 -5.48 1.56
CA TRP A 41 -18.16 -4.39 2.51
C TRP A 41 -18.76 -3.07 2.00
N ILE A 42 -18.49 -2.72 0.73
CA ILE A 42 -19.11 -1.54 0.08
C ILE A 42 -20.63 -1.69 0.05
N HIS A 43 -21.12 -2.86 -0.39
CA HIS A 43 -22.55 -3.11 -0.53
C HIS A 43 -23.29 -3.05 0.81
N HIS A 44 -22.70 -3.58 1.88
CA HIS A 44 -23.28 -3.60 3.23
C HIS A 44 -23.57 -2.20 3.78
N HIS A 45 -22.72 -1.21 3.44
CA HIS A 45 -22.87 0.17 3.90
C HIS A 45 -23.57 1.08 2.87
N ARG A 46 -24.12 0.51 1.81
CA ARG A 46 -24.88 1.29 0.81
C ARG A 46 -26.17 1.80 1.45
N ALA A 47 -26.35 3.13 1.49
CA ALA A 47 -27.58 3.72 1.99
C ALA A 47 -28.78 3.34 1.09
N SER A 48 -29.87 2.87 1.70
CA SER A 48 -31.15 2.60 1.05
C SER A 48 -31.73 3.92 0.53
N GLY A 49 -31.59 4.19 -0.77
CA GLY A 49 -32.02 5.45 -1.42
C GLY A 49 -30.99 6.07 -2.35
N SER A 50 -29.74 5.60 -2.35
CA SER A 50 -28.72 6.00 -3.33
C SER A 50 -28.79 5.11 -4.58
N GLU A 51 -29.89 5.22 -5.33
CA GLU A 51 -30.08 4.46 -6.58
C GLU A 51 -29.46 5.15 -7.80
N GLU A 52 -29.03 6.42 -7.70
CA GLU A 52 -28.66 7.19 -8.90
C GLU A 52 -27.17 7.23 -9.28
N PHE A 53 -26.25 6.63 -8.52
CA PHE A 53 -24.86 6.52 -8.96
C PHE A 53 -24.26 5.18 -8.55
N GLU A 54 -24.05 4.27 -9.52
CA GLU A 54 -23.11 3.16 -9.35
C GLU A 54 -21.77 3.76 -8.92
N ALA A 55 -21.28 3.41 -7.73
CA ALA A 55 -19.94 3.75 -7.31
C ALA A 55 -18.97 2.87 -8.10
N PRO A 56 -18.25 3.39 -9.11
CA PRO A 56 -17.40 2.57 -9.96
C PRO A 56 -16.30 1.95 -9.11
N GLN A 57 -15.86 0.75 -9.48
CA GLN A 57 -14.87 0.00 -8.72
C GLN A 57 -13.78 -0.49 -9.66
N VAL A 58 -12.53 -0.17 -9.34
CA VAL A 58 -11.36 -0.65 -10.09
C VAL A 58 -10.54 -1.57 -9.20
N CYS A 59 -10.22 -2.76 -9.70
CA CYS A 59 -9.44 -3.74 -8.96
C CYS A 59 -7.98 -3.68 -9.43
N LEU A 60 -7.09 -3.27 -8.54
CA LEU A 60 -5.65 -3.13 -8.81
C LEU A 60 -4.84 -4.05 -7.90
N LYS A 61 -3.59 -4.29 -8.29
CA LYS A 61 -2.59 -5.01 -7.48
C LYS A 61 -1.55 -4.01 -6.97
N LEU A 62 -1.96 -3.13 -6.06
CA LEU A 62 -1.11 -2.06 -5.51
C LEU A 62 -0.10 -2.57 -4.48
N GLY A 63 -0.33 -3.77 -3.95
CA GLY A 63 0.55 -4.42 -2.98
C GLY A 63 1.76 -5.17 -3.57
N ASP A 64 1.89 -5.26 -4.90
CA ASP A 64 3.01 -5.97 -5.57
C ASP A 64 3.97 -4.99 -6.26
N ASP A 65 5.03 -4.60 -5.54
CA ASP A 65 6.07 -3.68 -6.04
C ASP A 65 6.83 -4.19 -7.28
N ARG A 66 6.64 -5.47 -7.65
CA ARG A 66 7.31 -6.08 -8.80
C ARG A 66 6.56 -5.85 -10.11
N ARG A 67 5.33 -5.34 -10.06
CA ARG A 67 4.49 -5.13 -11.24
C ARG A 67 4.09 -3.66 -11.34
N ALA A 68 4.16 -3.12 -12.56
CA ALA A 68 3.55 -1.83 -12.84
C ALA A 68 2.04 -1.90 -12.52
N VAL A 69 1.50 -0.80 -12.01
CA VAL A 69 0.06 -0.69 -11.76
C VAL A 69 -0.65 -0.86 -13.11
N ASP A 70 -1.71 -1.66 -13.15
CA ASP A 70 -2.55 -1.79 -14.34
C ASP A 70 -3.38 -0.51 -14.51
N SER A 71 -2.76 0.48 -15.15
CA SER A 71 -3.24 1.85 -15.27
C SER A 71 -4.39 2.00 -16.26
N ASP A 72 -4.62 1.03 -17.14
CA ASP A 72 -5.62 1.13 -18.21
C ASP A 72 -7.05 1.15 -17.64
N GLN A 73 -7.34 0.31 -16.63
CA GLN A 73 -8.64 0.34 -15.95
C GLN A 73 -8.86 1.66 -15.20
N LEU A 74 -7.79 2.17 -14.58
CA LEU A 74 -7.84 3.39 -13.80
C LEU A 74 -7.98 4.62 -14.72
N LEU A 75 -7.37 4.60 -15.91
CA LEU A 75 -7.52 5.66 -16.91
C LEU A 75 -8.99 5.82 -17.33
N ILE A 76 -9.67 4.71 -17.62
CA ILE A 76 -11.10 4.73 -17.98
C ILE A 76 -11.93 5.25 -16.80
N ALA A 77 -11.63 4.78 -15.58
CA ALA A 77 -12.38 5.16 -14.39
C ALA A 77 -12.11 6.61 -13.91
N LEU A 78 -11.00 7.22 -14.31
CA LEU A 78 -10.67 8.61 -13.97
C LEU A 78 -11.28 9.64 -14.94
N ALA A 79 -12.02 9.18 -15.96
CA ALA A 79 -12.88 10.03 -16.80
C ALA A 79 -14.19 10.43 -16.09
N LEU A 80 -14.12 10.66 -14.77
CA LEU A 80 -15.23 11.05 -13.91
C LEU A 80 -15.17 12.56 -13.58
N PRO A 81 -16.28 13.14 -13.08
CA PRO A 81 -16.31 14.52 -12.63
C PRO A 81 -15.22 14.84 -11.59
N ALA A 82 -14.69 16.06 -11.61
CA ALA A 82 -13.54 16.47 -10.81
C ALA A 82 -13.78 16.41 -9.28
N ASP A 83 -15.04 16.53 -8.85
CA ASP A 83 -15.48 16.40 -7.46
C ASP A 83 -15.60 14.95 -6.97
N THR A 84 -15.41 13.96 -7.86
CA THR A 84 -15.45 12.53 -7.50
C THR A 84 -14.37 12.22 -6.48
N LEU A 85 -14.76 11.55 -5.39
CA LEU A 85 -13.85 11.05 -4.37
C LEU A 85 -13.28 9.71 -4.80
N VAL A 86 -11.95 9.60 -4.83
CA VAL A 86 -11.21 8.36 -4.98
C VAL A 86 -10.98 7.76 -3.60
N ALA A 87 -11.54 6.58 -3.34
CA ALA A 87 -11.50 5.90 -2.06
C ALA A 87 -10.76 4.55 -2.16
N PRO A 88 -9.49 4.47 -1.73
CA PRO A 88 -8.71 3.23 -1.76
C PRO A 88 -9.10 2.27 -0.63
N LEU A 89 -9.31 1.00 -0.94
CA LEU A 89 -9.63 -0.06 0.03
C LEU A 89 -8.68 -1.27 -0.10
N ARG A 90 -8.34 -1.92 1.01
CA ARG A 90 -7.49 -3.12 1.08
C ARG A 90 -7.96 -4.08 2.18
N VAL A 91 -7.74 -5.38 1.97
CA VAL A 91 -7.78 -6.38 3.05
C VAL A 91 -6.36 -6.57 3.61
N ALA A 92 -6.16 -6.31 4.89
CA ALA A 92 -4.91 -6.57 5.59
C ALA A 92 -4.99 -7.85 6.43
N TRP A 93 -3.94 -8.65 6.33
CA TRP A 93 -3.82 -9.92 7.05
C TRP A 93 -2.70 -9.84 8.08
N LEU A 94 -3.05 -9.95 9.35
CA LEU A 94 -2.07 -10.03 10.42
C LEU A 94 -1.46 -11.45 10.49
N PRO A 95 -0.15 -11.58 10.73
CA PRO A 95 0.45 -12.88 11.05
C PRO A 95 -0.10 -13.40 12.38
N SER A 96 -0.10 -14.72 12.59
CA SER A 96 -0.47 -15.28 13.90
C SER A 96 0.62 -14.97 14.94
N GLN A 97 0.28 -15.00 16.23
CA GLN A 97 1.30 -14.89 17.29
C GLN A 97 2.38 -15.96 17.13
N GLU A 98 1.99 -17.18 16.79
CA GLU A 98 2.95 -18.24 16.46
C GLU A 98 3.88 -17.88 15.29
N ASP A 99 3.38 -17.25 14.22
CA ASP A 99 4.23 -16.86 13.09
C ASP A 99 5.15 -15.68 13.48
N ILE A 100 4.71 -14.79 14.38
CA ILE A 100 5.54 -13.72 14.94
C ILE A 100 6.66 -14.30 15.81
N ASP A 101 6.34 -15.20 16.74
CA ASP A 101 7.27 -15.78 17.70
C ASP A 101 8.20 -16.82 17.06
N SER A 102 7.65 -17.61 16.14
CA SER A 102 8.39 -18.65 15.41
C SER A 102 9.19 -18.12 14.23
N GLY A 103 9.04 -16.84 13.86
CA GLY A 103 9.71 -16.20 12.72
C GLY A 103 9.60 -16.98 11.41
N PRO A 104 10.45 -16.67 10.41
CA PRO A 104 10.30 -17.27 9.08
C PRO A 104 10.63 -18.75 9.12
N ARG A 105 9.62 -19.58 8.88
CA ARG A 105 9.76 -21.03 8.73
C ARG A 105 10.00 -21.38 7.26
N LEU A 106 10.71 -22.48 6.99
CA LEU A 106 10.89 -23.00 5.63
C LEU A 106 9.57 -23.22 4.88
N ARG A 107 8.49 -23.55 5.62
CA ARG A 107 7.13 -23.63 5.06
C ARG A 107 6.67 -22.29 4.43
N ASN A 108 7.13 -21.14 4.92
CA ASN A 108 6.77 -19.83 4.37
C ASN A 108 7.48 -19.53 3.04
N LEU A 109 8.59 -20.23 2.71
CA LEU A 109 9.13 -20.22 1.35
C LEU A 109 8.22 -20.96 0.37
N LEU A 110 7.57 -22.03 0.80
CA LEU A 110 6.68 -22.86 -0.04
C LEU A 110 5.26 -22.31 -0.13
N PHE A 111 4.71 -21.81 0.98
CA PHE A 111 3.32 -21.34 1.08
C PHE A 111 3.17 -19.81 1.04
N GLY A 112 4.28 -19.08 0.85
CA GLY A 112 4.33 -17.63 0.82
C GLY A 112 4.15 -16.96 2.19
N ASP A 113 4.30 -15.63 2.19
CA ASP A 113 4.14 -14.77 3.36
C ASP A 113 2.70 -14.88 3.92
N PRO A 114 2.49 -15.21 5.21
CA PRO A 114 1.16 -15.23 5.83
C PRO A 114 0.41 -13.90 5.74
N ARG A 115 1.10 -12.78 5.53
CA ARG A 115 0.51 -11.44 5.34
C ARG A 115 -0.11 -11.25 3.96
N HIS A 116 0.20 -12.14 3.02
CA HIS A 116 -0.25 -12.10 1.64
C HIS A 116 -0.79 -13.46 1.19
N PRO A 117 -1.86 -13.97 1.84
CA PRO A 117 -2.37 -15.30 1.58
C PRO A 117 -3.04 -15.40 0.19
N GLY A 118 -2.89 -16.54 -0.47
CA GLY A 118 -3.74 -16.89 -1.63
C GLY A 118 -5.19 -17.16 -1.20
N ALA A 119 -6.13 -17.17 -2.15
CA ALA A 119 -7.58 -17.24 -1.88
C ALA A 119 -8.00 -18.35 -0.89
N SER A 120 -7.53 -19.58 -1.09
CA SER A 120 -7.87 -20.70 -0.21
C SER A 120 -7.33 -20.53 1.21
N ARG A 121 -6.11 -19.99 1.35
CA ARG A 121 -5.49 -19.70 2.66
C ARG A 121 -6.19 -18.53 3.34
N ALA A 122 -6.56 -17.49 2.59
CA ALA A 122 -7.32 -16.35 3.06
C ALA A 122 -8.67 -16.78 3.64
N ARG A 123 -9.41 -17.65 2.91
CA ARG A 123 -10.68 -18.21 3.38
C ARG A 123 -10.52 -19.10 4.60
N LYS A 124 -9.43 -19.88 4.69
CA LYS A 124 -9.11 -20.66 5.89
C LYS A 124 -8.85 -19.74 7.09
N ILE A 125 -8.00 -18.72 6.94
CA ILE A 125 -7.69 -17.76 8.01
C ILE A 125 -8.97 -17.05 8.46
N PHE A 126 -9.81 -16.62 7.52
CA PHE A 126 -11.11 -16.02 7.84
C PHE A 126 -11.99 -16.94 8.70
N ASN A 127 -12.07 -18.24 8.37
CA ASN A 127 -12.89 -19.18 9.13
C ASN A 127 -12.32 -19.57 10.50
N THR A 128 -10.98 -19.64 10.64
CA THR A 128 -10.33 -20.11 11.88
C THR A 128 -9.91 -18.99 12.81
N SER A 129 -9.57 -17.84 12.24
CA SER A 129 -8.91 -16.72 12.93
C SER A 129 -9.35 -15.37 12.31
N PRO A 130 -10.67 -15.06 12.33
CA PRO A 130 -11.21 -13.84 11.72
C PRO A 130 -10.64 -12.55 12.32
N GLU A 131 -10.14 -12.58 13.55
CA GLU A 131 -9.47 -11.46 14.22
C GLU A 131 -8.23 -10.97 13.46
N ARG A 132 -7.61 -11.83 12.64
CA ARG A 132 -6.42 -11.48 11.85
C ARG A 132 -6.74 -10.78 10.54
N MET A 133 -8.00 -10.80 10.12
CA MET A 133 -8.45 -10.11 8.92
C MET A 133 -8.98 -8.73 9.28
N HIS A 134 -8.46 -7.71 8.60
CA HIS A 134 -8.89 -6.32 8.75
C HIS A 134 -9.22 -5.70 7.41
N LEU A 135 -10.32 -4.95 7.37
CA LEU A 135 -10.70 -4.13 6.23
C LEU A 135 -10.12 -2.75 6.48
N ILE A 136 -9.40 -2.22 5.50
CA ILE A 136 -8.69 -0.96 5.62
C ILE A 136 -9.20 -0.01 4.53
N ALA A 137 -9.57 1.19 4.95
CA ALA A 137 -9.81 2.32 4.06
C ALA A 137 -8.60 3.28 4.15
N GLY A 138 -8.02 3.59 3.00
CA GLY A 138 -7.06 4.68 2.88
C GLY A 138 -7.76 6.04 3.00
N ALA A 139 -6.98 7.10 3.26
CA ALA A 139 -7.53 8.45 3.21
C ALA A 139 -8.03 8.74 1.78
N PRO A 140 -9.31 9.12 1.61
CA PRO A 140 -9.86 9.46 0.30
C PRO A 140 -9.34 10.82 -0.17
N ASP A 141 -9.33 11.03 -1.49
CA ASP A 141 -8.98 12.33 -2.09
C ASP A 141 -9.85 12.60 -3.32
N SER A 142 -10.05 13.86 -3.70
CA SER A 142 -10.82 14.21 -4.90
C SER A 142 -9.98 14.08 -6.17
N VAL A 143 -10.62 13.77 -7.30
CA VAL A 143 -9.94 13.77 -8.62
C VAL A 143 -9.31 15.14 -8.90
N ALA A 144 -9.97 16.24 -8.54
CA ALA A 144 -9.46 17.60 -8.68
C ALA A 144 -8.14 17.81 -7.90
N ASN A 145 -8.11 17.46 -6.62
CA ASN A 145 -6.91 17.65 -5.79
C ASN A 145 -5.78 16.70 -6.23
N LEU A 146 -6.09 15.46 -6.59
CA LEU A 146 -5.11 14.53 -7.17
C LEU A 146 -4.51 15.08 -8.46
N ARG A 147 -5.34 15.69 -9.32
CA ARG A 147 -4.89 16.32 -10.57
C ARG A 147 -4.01 17.53 -10.32
N GLN A 148 -4.41 18.42 -9.41
CA GLN A 148 -3.60 19.57 -9.01
C GLN A 148 -2.23 19.13 -8.49
N ARG A 149 -2.19 18.11 -7.62
CA ARG A 149 -0.92 17.56 -7.09
C ARG A 149 -0.08 16.91 -8.18
N PHE A 150 -0.70 16.23 -9.14
CA PHE A 150 0.00 15.67 -10.30
C PHE A 150 0.65 16.77 -11.14
N GLU A 151 -0.09 17.83 -11.47
CA GLU A 151 0.38 18.96 -12.29
C GLU A 151 1.52 19.74 -11.60
N LEU A 152 1.50 19.85 -10.26
CA LEU A 152 2.61 20.47 -9.51
C LEU A 152 3.91 19.68 -9.57
N HIS A 153 3.84 18.37 -9.81
CA HIS A 153 4.98 17.46 -9.75
C HIS A 153 5.39 16.88 -11.11
N HIS A 154 4.69 17.18 -12.19
CA HIS A 154 5.00 16.67 -13.53
C HIS A 154 5.05 17.80 -14.57
N ASN A 155 6.17 17.94 -15.27
CA ASN A 155 6.23 18.72 -16.51
C ASN A 155 5.50 17.93 -17.61
N ILE A 156 4.34 18.42 -18.04
CA ILE A 156 3.39 17.67 -18.85
C ILE A 156 3.89 17.56 -20.30
N ASP A 157 4.43 16.40 -20.69
CA ASP A 157 4.42 15.98 -22.09
C ASP A 157 3.01 15.48 -22.43
N GLN A 158 2.33 16.16 -23.36
CA GLN A 158 0.88 15.98 -23.56
C GLN A 158 0.44 14.61 -24.08
N ALA A 159 1.35 13.81 -24.65
CA ALA A 159 1.00 12.55 -25.30
C ALA A 159 0.60 11.44 -24.31
N ASP A 160 1.24 11.37 -23.13
CA ASP A 160 1.03 10.29 -22.14
C ASP A 160 0.43 10.79 -20.81
N ALA A 161 0.10 12.07 -20.71
CA ALA A 161 -0.35 12.74 -19.48
C ALA A 161 -1.51 12.04 -18.75
N GLN A 162 -2.45 11.43 -19.48
CA GLN A 162 -3.57 10.70 -18.86
C GLN A 162 -3.14 9.38 -18.22
N ARG A 163 -2.22 8.65 -18.85
CA ARG A 163 -1.68 7.39 -18.33
C ARG A 163 -0.80 7.67 -17.11
N ASP A 164 0.06 8.69 -17.20
CA ASP A 164 0.90 9.13 -16.08
C ASP A 164 0.07 9.58 -14.88
N PHE A 165 -1.05 10.26 -15.13
CA PHE A 165 -2.00 10.64 -14.08
C PHE A 165 -2.63 9.40 -13.42
N ALA A 166 -3.06 8.41 -14.21
CA ALA A 166 -3.60 7.16 -13.66
C ALA A 166 -2.55 6.43 -12.80
N GLU A 167 -1.31 6.32 -13.29
CA GLU A 167 -0.22 5.74 -12.50
C GLU A 167 0.03 6.51 -11.19
N PHE A 168 0.00 7.85 -11.23
CA PHE A 168 0.13 8.69 -10.06
C PHE A 168 -0.98 8.41 -9.04
N VAL A 169 -2.25 8.35 -9.49
CA VAL A 169 -3.38 8.01 -8.61
C VAL A 169 -3.22 6.62 -8.00
N GLY A 170 -2.76 5.64 -8.79
CA GLY A 170 -2.45 4.30 -8.28
C GLY A 170 -1.38 4.31 -7.19
N ARG A 171 -0.30 5.08 -7.37
CA ARG A 171 0.77 5.26 -6.35
C ARG A 171 0.25 5.95 -5.10
N GLN A 172 -0.57 7.00 -5.23
CA GLN A 172 -1.18 7.69 -4.09
C GLN A 172 -2.11 6.76 -3.30
N ALA A 173 -2.94 5.97 -4.01
CA ALA A 173 -3.79 4.96 -3.41
C ALA A 173 -2.99 3.91 -2.63
N ALA A 174 -1.90 3.41 -3.21
CA ALA A 174 -0.99 2.48 -2.55
C ALA A 174 -0.39 3.07 -1.26
N LEU A 175 0.07 4.32 -1.32
CA LEU A 175 0.69 5.02 -0.20
C LEU A 175 -0.27 5.19 0.98
N VAL A 176 -1.49 5.68 0.75
CA VAL A 176 -2.46 5.88 1.83
C VAL A 176 -2.95 4.56 2.44
N LEU A 177 -3.01 3.50 1.65
CA LEU A 177 -3.29 2.15 2.14
C LEU A 177 -2.16 1.63 3.02
N ASP A 178 -0.90 1.86 2.66
CA ASP A 178 0.24 1.46 3.50
C ASP A 178 0.29 2.22 4.80
N ILE A 179 -0.02 3.53 4.79
CA ILE A 179 -0.12 4.34 6.00
C ILE A 179 -1.20 3.77 6.92
N ALA A 180 -2.35 3.41 6.37
CA ALA A 180 -3.45 2.83 7.13
C ALA A 180 -3.11 1.42 7.67
N GLU A 181 -2.45 0.58 6.86
CA GLU A 181 -1.96 -0.75 7.27
C GLU A 181 -0.86 -0.67 8.33
N ARG A 182 0.04 0.32 8.24
CA ARG A 182 1.08 0.58 9.25
C ARG A 182 0.48 0.90 10.61
N ARG A 183 -0.63 1.66 10.67
CA ARG A 183 -1.32 1.95 11.94
C ARG A 183 -1.82 0.67 12.62
N LEU A 184 -2.22 -0.32 11.82
CA LEU A 184 -2.65 -1.64 12.27
C LEU A 184 -1.47 -2.52 12.72
N GLN A 185 -0.42 -2.66 11.90
CA GLN A 185 0.70 -3.58 12.14
C GLN A 185 1.75 -3.04 13.13
N GLY A 186 1.77 -1.71 13.37
CA GLY A 186 2.77 -1.02 14.16
C GLY A 186 4.05 -0.69 13.38
N GLY A 187 4.87 0.22 13.92
CA GLY A 187 6.03 0.81 13.24
C GLY A 187 7.24 -0.13 13.01
N ARG A 188 7.07 -1.45 13.09
CA ARG A 188 8.15 -2.44 12.87
C ARG A 188 8.70 -2.43 11.45
N TYR A 189 7.92 -1.96 10.47
CA TYR A 189 8.30 -1.95 9.06
C TYR A 189 8.34 -0.50 8.55
N LYS A 190 9.45 -0.07 7.94
CA LYS A 190 9.61 1.25 7.32
C LYS A 190 8.97 1.25 5.93
N VAL A 191 8.13 2.23 5.62
CA VAL A 191 7.45 2.30 4.33
C VAL A 191 7.30 3.76 3.93
N PRO A 192 8.22 4.27 3.10
CA PRO A 192 7.74 4.73 1.80
C PRO A 192 8.15 3.74 0.71
N ARG A 193 7.16 3.20 -0.01
CA ARG A 193 7.37 2.49 -1.29
C ARG A 193 7.43 3.51 -2.41
N HIS A 194 7.88 3.09 -3.59
CA HIS A 194 7.97 3.93 -4.78
C HIS A 194 8.90 5.15 -4.67
N VAL A 195 9.94 5.11 -3.82
CA VAL A 195 10.93 6.19 -3.71
C VAL A 195 11.57 6.49 -5.06
N ALA A 196 12.03 5.46 -5.77
CA ALA A 196 12.61 5.58 -7.11
C ALA A 196 11.65 6.26 -8.09
N ALA A 197 10.42 5.73 -8.21
CA ALA A 197 9.41 6.28 -9.12
C ALA A 197 9.03 7.72 -8.75
N SER A 198 8.90 8.03 -7.46
CA SER A 198 8.55 9.38 -6.98
C SER A 198 9.67 10.39 -7.27
N LEU A 199 10.92 10.01 -7.04
CA LEU A 199 12.09 10.83 -7.36
C LEU A 199 12.18 11.06 -8.87
N MET A 200 12.07 10.00 -9.67
CA MET A 200 12.12 10.07 -11.13
C MET A 200 10.96 10.86 -11.73
N SER A 201 9.79 10.87 -11.10
CA SER A 201 8.68 11.71 -11.51
C SER A 201 8.84 13.18 -11.13
N SER A 202 9.71 13.52 -10.16
CA SER A 202 9.76 14.87 -9.61
C SER A 202 10.29 15.91 -10.61
N PRO A 203 9.82 17.18 -10.56
CA PRO A 203 10.27 18.22 -11.49
C PRO A 203 11.76 18.51 -11.33
N ALA A 204 12.22 18.68 -10.10
CA ALA A 204 13.62 18.98 -9.79
C ALA A 204 14.58 17.91 -10.33
N PHE A 205 14.22 16.63 -10.24
CA PHE A 205 15.01 15.55 -10.83
C PHE A 205 14.99 15.60 -12.35
N ASN A 206 13.81 15.81 -12.95
CA ASN A 206 13.65 15.91 -14.40
C ASN A 206 14.44 17.09 -15.02
N GLU A 207 14.44 18.23 -14.33
CA GLU A 207 15.21 19.43 -14.68
C GLU A 207 16.71 19.15 -14.58
N ALA A 208 17.18 18.56 -13.47
CA ALA A 208 18.58 18.19 -13.30
C ALA A 208 19.08 17.21 -14.38
N VAL A 209 18.27 16.22 -14.76
CA VAL A 209 18.60 15.29 -15.85
C VAL A 209 18.57 15.99 -17.21
N ALA A 210 17.67 16.95 -17.43
CA ALA A 210 17.64 17.74 -18.65
C ALA A 210 18.88 18.65 -18.77
N GLU A 211 19.31 19.28 -17.68
CA GLU A 211 20.57 20.03 -17.64
C GLU A 211 21.78 19.13 -17.90
N LEU A 212 21.81 17.94 -17.30
CA LEU A 212 22.86 16.95 -17.54
C LEU A 212 22.89 16.48 -19.00
N ALA A 213 21.72 16.32 -19.63
CA ALA A 213 21.62 15.99 -21.06
C ALA A 213 22.27 17.07 -21.93
N GLN A 214 22.01 18.35 -21.65
CA GLN A 214 22.63 19.46 -22.36
C GLN A 214 24.14 19.51 -22.17
N GLN A 215 24.64 19.27 -20.95
CA GLN A 215 26.08 19.31 -20.64
C GLN A 215 26.85 18.12 -21.22
N SER A 216 26.28 16.93 -21.19
CA SER A 216 26.93 15.69 -21.63
C SER A 216 26.75 15.38 -23.11
N GLY A 217 25.82 16.06 -23.79
CA GLY A 217 25.42 15.78 -25.17
C GLY A 217 24.66 14.45 -25.34
N LYS A 218 24.32 13.77 -24.25
CA LYS A 218 23.50 12.54 -24.26
C LYS A 218 22.02 12.90 -24.28
N PRO A 219 21.16 12.10 -24.93
CA PRO A 219 19.73 12.35 -24.91
C PRO A 219 19.14 12.06 -23.52
N LYS A 220 18.15 12.87 -23.11
CA LYS A 220 17.51 12.80 -21.77
C LYS A 220 16.98 11.39 -21.44
N HIS A 221 16.41 10.69 -22.42
CA HIS A 221 15.82 9.37 -22.20
C HIS A 221 16.86 8.30 -21.83
N ASP A 222 18.06 8.34 -22.42
CA ASP A 222 19.15 7.43 -22.07
C ASP A 222 19.64 7.67 -20.64
N LEU A 223 19.77 8.95 -20.26
CA LEU A 223 20.15 9.32 -18.88
C LEU A 223 19.08 8.91 -17.86
N MET A 224 17.78 9.01 -18.22
CA MET A 224 16.69 8.53 -17.38
C MET A 224 16.73 7.00 -17.21
N ALA A 225 17.03 6.26 -18.28
CA ALA A 225 17.17 4.81 -18.21
C ALA A 225 18.36 4.40 -17.33
N GLU A 226 19.50 5.08 -17.47
CA GLU A 226 20.69 4.88 -16.64
C GLU A 226 20.40 5.17 -15.16
N ALA A 227 19.75 6.30 -14.87
CA ALA A 227 19.34 6.65 -13.51
C ALA A 227 18.35 5.66 -12.90
N SER A 228 17.43 5.10 -13.70
CA SER A 228 16.53 4.03 -13.25
C SER A 228 17.31 2.76 -12.83
N GLY A 229 18.40 2.45 -13.54
CA GLY A 229 19.33 1.40 -13.17
C GLY A 229 19.93 1.64 -11.79
N TYR A 230 20.53 2.82 -11.58
CA TYR A 230 21.11 3.20 -10.29
C TYR A 230 20.09 3.20 -9.15
N MET A 231 18.88 3.71 -9.39
CA MET A 231 17.81 3.69 -8.38
C MET A 231 17.42 2.27 -8.01
N THR A 232 17.43 1.33 -8.95
CA THR A 232 17.15 -0.09 -8.66
C THR A 232 18.21 -0.71 -7.74
N GLU A 233 19.47 -0.29 -7.88
CA GLU A 233 20.57 -0.76 -7.04
C GLU A 233 20.59 -0.06 -5.66
N MET A 234 20.35 1.26 -5.63
CA MET A 234 20.43 2.07 -4.41
C MET A 234 19.20 1.93 -3.52
N VAL A 235 18.00 1.80 -4.09
CA VAL A 235 16.76 1.76 -3.32
C VAL A 235 16.56 0.35 -2.76
N SER A 236 16.95 0.19 -1.49
CA SER A 236 16.68 -1.01 -0.70
C SER A 236 15.19 -1.33 -0.68
N ARG A 237 14.81 -2.48 -1.23
CA ARG A 237 13.44 -3.01 -1.12
C ARG A 237 13.34 -3.84 0.16
N PRO A 238 12.65 -3.37 1.21
CA PRO A 238 12.53 -4.14 2.43
C PRO A 238 11.71 -5.41 2.15
N SER A 239 12.27 -6.57 2.47
CA SER A 239 11.54 -7.83 2.47
C SER A 239 11.23 -8.21 3.91
N THR A 240 9.94 -8.25 4.24
CA THR A 240 9.43 -8.65 5.56
C THR A 240 9.99 -10.01 5.98
N PHE A 241 10.11 -10.95 5.04
CA PHE A 241 10.73 -12.25 5.29
C PHE A 241 12.19 -12.13 5.73
N TRP A 242 13.00 -11.34 5.01
CA TRP A 242 14.43 -11.18 5.33
C TRP A 242 14.62 -10.41 6.64
N LEU A 243 13.77 -9.42 6.91
CA LEU A 243 13.76 -8.71 8.19
C LEU A 243 13.48 -9.67 9.36
N ASP A 244 12.44 -10.49 9.25
CA ASP A 244 12.09 -11.45 10.30
C ASP A 244 13.19 -12.52 10.44
N PHE A 245 13.85 -12.93 9.34
CA PHE A 245 14.95 -13.91 9.35
C PHE A 245 16.20 -13.34 10.03
N TYR A 246 16.60 -12.13 9.61
CA TYR A 246 17.79 -11.48 10.13
C TYR A 246 17.63 -11.14 11.61
N ALA A 247 16.45 -10.70 12.05
CA ALA A 247 16.15 -10.49 13.46
C ALA A 247 16.35 -11.78 14.29
N LYS A 248 15.90 -12.92 13.76
CA LYS A 248 16.11 -14.22 14.41
C LYS A 248 17.55 -14.68 14.42
N PHE A 249 18.24 -14.55 13.28
CA PHE A 249 19.65 -14.88 13.18
C PHE A 249 20.47 -14.05 14.17
N ASN A 250 20.22 -12.75 14.25
CA ASN A 250 20.86 -11.88 15.24
C ASN A 250 20.54 -12.30 16.67
N LYS A 251 19.28 -12.63 16.99
CA LYS A 251 18.91 -13.14 18.33
C LYS A 251 19.68 -14.41 18.66
N PHE A 252 19.82 -15.33 17.71
CA PHE A 252 20.61 -16.55 17.87
C PHE A 252 22.09 -16.23 18.11
N CYS A 253 22.72 -15.41 17.26
CA CYS A 253 24.13 -15.02 17.41
C CYS A 253 24.40 -14.29 18.73
N LEU A 254 23.51 -13.38 19.14
CA LEU A 254 23.63 -12.68 20.42
C LEU A 254 23.48 -13.65 21.60
N GLY A 255 22.56 -14.61 21.52
CA GLY A 255 22.40 -15.64 22.54
C GLY A 255 23.59 -16.61 22.68
N LEU A 256 24.53 -16.66 21.72
CA LEU A 256 25.75 -17.46 21.84
C LEU A 256 26.83 -16.79 22.70
N GLY A 257 26.79 -15.46 22.87
CA GLY A 257 27.85 -14.69 23.55
C GLY A 257 27.36 -13.70 24.61
N TYR A 258 26.05 -13.46 24.70
CA TYR A 258 25.41 -12.56 25.65
C TYR A 258 24.25 -13.26 26.36
N GLU A 259 23.82 -12.71 27.50
CA GLU A 259 22.67 -13.24 28.24
C GLU A 259 21.41 -13.32 27.36
N GLU A 260 20.61 -14.37 27.55
CA GLU A 260 19.44 -14.69 26.74
C GLU A 260 18.39 -13.55 26.73
N GLN A 261 18.39 -12.74 27.78
CA GLN A 261 17.53 -11.58 27.93
C GLN A 261 18.36 -10.30 27.84
N ILE A 262 18.08 -9.48 26.82
CA ILE A 262 18.65 -8.15 26.71
C ILE A 262 18.11 -7.30 27.87
N VAL A 263 18.99 -6.75 28.70
CA VAL A 263 18.62 -5.76 29.72
C VAL A 263 18.41 -4.42 29.02
N TYR A 264 17.18 -3.93 28.99
CA TYR A 264 16.84 -2.62 28.45
C TYR A 264 15.78 -1.93 29.32
N ASP A 265 15.76 -0.60 29.27
CA ASP A 265 14.70 0.19 29.90
C ASP A 265 13.41 0.08 29.08
N GLN A 266 12.44 -0.69 29.61
CA GLN A 266 11.15 -0.90 28.96
C GLN A 266 10.37 0.41 28.78
N ALA A 267 10.46 1.34 29.74
CA ALA A 267 9.75 2.62 29.67
C ALA A 267 10.34 3.52 28.57
N ALA A 268 11.68 3.54 28.44
CA ALA A 268 12.35 4.27 27.36
C ALA A 268 11.98 3.71 25.97
N VAL A 269 11.95 2.38 25.82
CA VAL A 269 11.56 1.73 24.57
C VAL A 269 10.08 1.99 24.23
N GLU A 270 9.18 1.95 25.21
CA GLU A 270 7.76 2.24 24.98
C GLU A 270 7.55 3.72 24.60
N LYS A 271 8.26 4.65 25.24
CA LYS A 271 8.22 6.08 24.88
C LYS A 271 8.70 6.32 23.44
N MET A 272 9.79 5.66 23.04
CA MET A 272 10.27 5.71 21.65
C MET A 272 9.24 5.11 20.68
N ARG A 273 8.60 4.00 21.05
CA ARG A 273 7.55 3.36 20.24
C ARG A 273 6.35 4.29 20.04
N GLN A 274 5.90 5.00 21.07
CA GLN A 274 4.84 6.00 20.99
C GLN A 274 5.25 7.16 20.08
N MET A 275 6.42 7.74 20.27
CA MET A 275 6.92 8.85 19.44
C MET A 275 6.95 8.50 17.95
N VAL A 276 7.43 7.29 17.60
CA VAL A 276 7.46 6.80 16.21
C VAL A 276 6.07 6.50 15.65
N ARG A 277 5.11 6.10 16.52
CA ARG A 277 3.72 5.85 16.12
C ARG A 277 2.98 7.14 15.82
N ASP A 278 3.22 8.17 16.61
CA ASP A 278 2.54 9.47 16.52
C ASP A 278 3.17 10.36 15.44
N ASN A 279 4.44 10.13 15.09
CA ASN A 279 5.18 10.87 14.05
C ASN A 279 5.71 9.90 12.97
N PRO A 280 4.83 9.31 12.14
CA PRO A 280 5.25 8.50 11.02
C PRO A 280 5.91 9.39 9.96
N ALA A 281 7.24 9.37 9.88
CA ALA A 281 8.02 9.96 8.79
C ALA A 281 7.88 9.15 7.49
#